data_AF-A0A0F9QGA8-F1
#
_entry.id   AF-A0A0F9QGA8-F1
#
_cell.length_a   1.000
_cell.length_b   1.000
_cell.length_c   1.000
_cell.angle_alpha   90.00
_cell.angle_beta   90.00
_cell.angle_gamma   90.00
#
_symmetry.space_group_name_H-M   'P 1'
#
loop_
_entity.id
_entity.type
_entity.pdbx_description
1 polymer ?
#
loop_
_entity_poly.entity_id
_entity_poly.type
_entity_poly.pdbx_seq_one_letter_code
_entity_poly.pdbx_strand_id
1 'polypeptide(L)' 'MRVFIELKKNQRSGKLTEGIVKDVLTNSPNHHYGIKVRLKSGEIGRVKEIVSAKQ' A
#
# COMPACT_ATOMS: atom_id res chain seq x y z
N MET A 1 8.36 7.81 1.05
CA MET A 1 8.10 6.81 -0.01
C MET A 1 6.63 6.91 -0.42
N ARG A 2 6.35 7.32 -1.66
CA ARG A 2 4.98 7.35 -2.21
C ARG A 2 4.64 5.98 -2.76
N VAL A 3 3.42 5.53 -2.52
CA VAL A 3 2.93 4.23 -2.95
C VAL A 3 1.48 4.33 -3.36
N PHE A 4 1.07 3.47 -4.28
CA PHE A 4 -0.32 3.18 -4.54
C PHE A 4 -0.73 1.94 -3.75
N ILE A 5 -1.75 2.10 -2.92
CA ILE A 5 -2.33 1.01 -2.15
C ILE A 5 -3.74 0.70 -2.62
N GLU A 6 -4.10 -0.57 -2.56
CA GLU A 6 -5.47 -1.03 -2.69
C GLU A 6 -6.09 -1.14 -1.29
N LEU A 7 -7.17 -0.40 -1.07
CA LEU A 7 -7.95 -0.45 0.15
C LEU A 7 -8.99 -1.57 0.06
N LYS A 8 -9.35 -2.18 1.19
CA LYS A 8 -10.37 -3.24 1.24
C LYS A 8 -11.70 -2.81 0.59
N LYS A 9 -12.10 -1.54 0.82
CA LYS A 9 -13.29 -0.93 0.20
C LYS A 9 -13.24 -0.88 -1.34
N ASN A 10 -12.04 -0.85 -1.92
CA ASN A 10 -11.82 -0.69 -3.36
C ASN A 10 -11.49 -2.01 -4.08
N GLN A 11 -11.37 -3.15 -3.39
CA GLN A 11 -10.94 -4.44 -3.97
C GLN A 11 -11.84 -4.93 -5.12
N ARG A 12 -13.14 -4.61 -5.12
CA ARG A 12 -14.04 -4.95 -6.23
C ARG A 12 -13.89 -4.00 -7.43
N SER A 13 -13.47 -2.77 -7.18
CA SER A 13 -13.35 -1.72 -8.20
C SER A 13 -11.95 -1.62 -8.83
N GLY A 14 -10.93 -2.20 -8.19
CA GLY A 14 -9.53 -2.04 -8.59
C GLY A 14 -8.96 -0.63 -8.36
N LYS A 15 -9.71 0.27 -7.71
CA LYS A 15 -9.27 1.66 -7.48
C LYS A 15 -8.10 1.71 -6.51
N LEU A 16 -6.98 2.26 -6.97
CA LEU A 16 -5.80 2.51 -6.18
C LEU A 16 -5.89 3.88 -5.48
N THR A 17 -5.28 3.96 -4.30
CA THR A 17 -5.17 5.19 -3.51
C THR A 17 -3.70 5.52 -3.36
N GLU A 18 -3.30 6.68 -3.87
CA GLU A 18 -1.96 7.20 -3.67
C GLU A 18 -1.80 7.69 -2.23
N GLY A 19 -0.66 7.40 -1.62
CA GLY A 19 -0.30 8.03 -0.37
C GLY A 19 1.15 7.81 0.04
N ILE A 20 1.50 8.41 1.17
CA ILE A 20 2.82 8.27 1.79
C ILE A 20 2.74 7.21 2.87
N VAL A 21 3.62 6.21 2.80
CA VAL A 21 3.73 5.17 3.84
C VAL A 21 4.12 5.81 5.16
N LYS A 22 3.37 5.48 6.21
CA LYS A 22 3.67 5.79 7.61
C LYS A 22 4.30 4.57 8.29
N ASP A 23 3.57 3.46 8.32
CA ASP A 23 3.99 2.22 8.97
C ASP A 23 3.91 1.04 7.98
N VAL A 24 4.88 0.13 8.02
CA VAL A 24 4.79 -1.18 7.35
C VAL A 24 4.26 -2.18 8.37
N LEU A 25 3.10 -2.79 8.09
CA LEU A 25 2.38 -3.68 9.02
C LEU A 25 2.61 -5.16 8.72
N THR A 26 3.63 -5.46 7.93
CA THR A 26 3.90 -6.77 7.40
C THR A 26 5.22 -7.26 8.00
N ASN A 27 5.14 -8.31 8.83
CA ASN A 27 6.26 -8.79 9.65
C ASN A 27 6.91 -10.08 9.15
N SER A 28 6.22 -10.88 8.33
CA SER A 28 6.83 -12.06 7.71
C SER A 28 7.82 -11.64 6.61
N PRO A 29 8.64 -12.54 6.07
CA PRO A 29 9.40 -12.29 4.84
C PRO A 29 8.66 -12.74 3.57
N ASN A 30 7.72 -13.69 3.70
CA ASN A 30 6.97 -14.24 2.58
C ASN A 30 5.53 -13.71 2.56
N HIS A 31 5.13 -13.08 1.45
CA HIS A 31 3.87 -12.32 1.35
C HIS A 31 3.07 -12.65 0.10
N HIS A 32 2.32 -13.75 0.15
CA HIS A 32 1.42 -14.14 -0.94
C HIS A 32 0.45 -13.03 -1.39
N TYR A 33 0.02 -12.18 -0.45
CA TYR A 33 -0.92 -11.10 -0.73
C TYR A 33 -0.28 -9.71 -0.84
N GLY A 34 1.05 -9.64 -0.81
CA GLY A 34 1.80 -8.40 -0.83
C GLY A 34 1.93 -7.70 0.54
N ILE A 35 2.55 -6.52 0.50
CA ILE A 35 2.94 -5.76 1.69
C ILE A 35 1.75 -4.92 2.17
N LYS A 36 1.36 -5.10 3.44
CA LYS A 36 0.34 -4.29 4.11
C LYS A 36 1.01 -3.08 4.74
N VAL A 37 0.50 -1.90 4.43
CA VAL A 37 1.03 -0.64 4.96
C VAL A 37 -0.10 0.25 5.48
N ARG A 38 0.25 1.15 6.38
CA ARG A 38 -0.59 2.27 6.81
C ARG A 38 -0.06 3.55 6.16
N LEU A 39 -0.94 4.32 5.54
CA LEU A 39 -0.62 5.65 5.01
C LEU A 39 -0.62 6.70 6.12
N LYS A 40 0.04 7.83 5.86
CA LYS A 40 -0.03 9.01 6.74
C LYS A 40 -1.46 9.54 6.92
N SER A 41 -2.36 9.30 5.96
CA SER A 41 -3.80 9.62 6.06
C SER A 41 -4.55 8.74 7.07
N GLY A 42 -3.93 7.67 7.59
CA GLY A 42 -4.56 6.69 8.47
C GLY A 42 -5.18 5.50 7.75
N GLU A 43 -5.26 5.54 6.42
CA GLU A 43 -5.78 4.44 5.61
C GLU A 43 -4.81 3.24 5.60
N ILE A 44 -5.37 2.03 5.61
CA ILE A 44 -4.63 0.78 5.64
C ILE A 44 -4.99 -0.05 4.41
N GLY A 45 -3.98 -0.47 3.66
CA GLY A 45 -4.17 -1.26 2.44
C GLY A 45 -2.95 -2.09 2.08
N ARG A 46 -3.05 -2.76 0.94
CA ARG A 46 -1.96 -3.55 0.35
C ARG A 46 -1.28 -2.75 -0.74
N VAL A 47 0.04 -2.68 -0.72
CA VAL A 47 0.84 -2.01 -1.75
C VAL A 47 0.66 -2.73 -3.07
N LYS A 48 0.31 -1.98 -4.11
CA LYS A 48 0.21 -2.46 -5.49
C LYS A 48 1.34 -1.91 -6.35
N GLU A 49 1.69 -0.64 -6.15
CA GLU A 49 2.76 0.02 -6.89
C GLU A 49 3.56 0.94 -5.96
N ILE A 50 4.86 1.04 -6.19
CA ILE A 50 5.74 1.94 -5.47
C ILE A 50 6.11 3.06 -6.43
N VAL A 51 5.73 4.29 -6.08
CA VAL A 51 6.12 5.49 -6.81
C VAL A 51 7.48 5.92 -6.30
N SER A 52 8.50 5.14 -6.67
CA SER A 52 9.87 5.60 -6.60
C SER A 52 10.12 6.33 -7.90
N ALA A 53 10.22 7.66 -7.87
CA ALA A 53 10.90 8.36 -8.95
C ALA A 53 12.29 7.74 -9.06
N LYS A 54 12.52 6.96 -10.12
CA LYS A 54 13.86 6.63 -10.56
C LYS A 54 14.51 7.98 -10.85
N GLN A 55 15.50 8.34 -10.04
CA GLN A 55 16.50 9.32 -10.47
C GLN A 55 17.37 8.66 -11.53
#